data_AF-G5HBE8-F1
#
_entry.id   AF-G5HBE8-F1
#
_cell.length_a   1.000
_cell.length_b   1.000
_cell.length_c   1.000
_cell.angle_alpha   90.00
_cell.angle_beta   90.00
_cell.angle_gamma   90.00
#
_symmetry.space_group_name_H-M   'P 1'
#
loop_
_entity.id
_entity.type
_entity.pdbx_description
1 polymer ?
#
loop_
_entity_poly.entity_id
_entity_poly.type
_entity_poly.pdbx_seq_one_letter_code
_entity_poly.pdbx_strand_id
1 'polypeptide(L)'
;MKTVRKKELAKIKINNLSSRCQFDSEVTHIYDAVKTFVPDAEIVYQVWCNDDNSWTIERALVAIFRNNIVFHVWKYRYPRRHYEISPDFSLLENIDRSAIDHAKRGIEPPQNIGVFTLKKIEDWINFGTLVFLKLQKQNAENHEKIRAFKQTVLSDPDSIWENANEGYIDRNGIRFTFEIRKTGISNEIRLNLTWENKNYETFCRLADNKYDHK
;
A
#
# COMPACT_ATOMS: atom_id res chain seq x y z
N MET A 1 -6.34 3.13 7.05
CA MET A 1 -7.70 3.40 6.51
C MET A 1 -8.28 2.10 5.98
N LYS A 2 -9.54 1.81 6.27
CA LYS A 2 -10.24 0.57 5.89
C LYS A 2 -11.56 0.92 5.24
N THR A 3 -11.96 0.17 4.21
CA THR A 3 -13.30 0.25 3.63
C THR A 3 -14.27 -0.67 4.36
N VAL A 4 -15.43 -0.17 4.76
CA VAL A 4 -16.47 -0.93 5.45
C VAL A 4 -17.84 -0.68 4.81
N ARG A 5 -18.63 -1.75 4.71
CA ARG A 5 -20.01 -1.64 4.21
C ARG A 5 -20.93 -1.07 5.27
N LYS A 6 -22.07 -0.51 4.86
CA LYS A 6 -23.08 0.05 5.79
C LYS A 6 -23.52 -0.92 6.89
N LYS A 7 -23.68 -2.20 6.55
CA LYS A 7 -24.04 -3.28 7.49
C LYS A 7 -22.95 -3.62 8.50
N GLU A 8 -21.70 -3.34 8.16
CA GLU A 8 -20.53 -3.60 9.02
C GLU A 8 -20.27 -2.44 9.98
N LEU A 9 -20.65 -1.21 9.61
CA LEU A 9 -20.53 -0.05 10.51
C LEU A 9 -21.21 -0.26 11.86
N ALA A 10 -22.38 -0.92 11.88
CA ALA A 10 -23.11 -1.21 13.12
C ALA A 10 -22.36 -2.14 14.07
N LYS A 11 -21.33 -2.85 13.60
CA LYS A 11 -20.54 -3.81 14.37
C LYS A 11 -19.23 -3.22 14.91
N ILE A 12 -18.94 -1.96 14.61
CA ILE A 12 -17.68 -1.30 14.94
C ILE A 12 -17.97 -0.06 15.79
N LYS A 13 -17.14 0.21 16.79
CA LYS A 13 -17.23 1.44 17.62
C LYS A 13 -16.79 2.65 16.79
N ILE A 14 -17.77 3.40 16.25
CA ILE A 14 -17.55 4.63 15.48
C ILE A 14 -17.79 5.87 16.36
N ASN A 15 -16.80 6.77 16.47
CA ASN A 15 -16.89 7.98 17.30
C ASN A 15 -17.82 9.05 16.72
N ASN A 16 -17.77 9.27 15.41
CA ASN A 16 -18.55 10.31 14.71
C ASN A 16 -19.75 9.73 13.95
N LEU A 17 -20.43 8.71 14.50
CA LEU A 17 -21.54 8.05 13.82
C LEU A 17 -22.69 9.02 13.50
N SER A 18 -22.87 10.06 14.32
CA SER A 18 -23.83 11.14 14.08
C SER A 18 -23.60 11.90 12.76
N SER A 19 -22.34 11.99 12.29
CA SER A 19 -21.97 12.61 11.02
C SER A 19 -22.29 11.74 9.80
N ARG A 20 -22.72 10.48 9.98
CA ARG A 20 -23.03 9.57 8.86
C ARG A 20 -24.04 10.16 7.89
N CYS A 21 -25.09 10.82 8.38
CA CYS A 21 -26.13 11.41 7.53
C CYS A 21 -25.55 12.47 6.58
N GLN A 22 -24.57 13.26 7.05
CA GLN A 22 -23.86 14.22 6.20
C GLN A 22 -23.11 13.50 5.08
N PHE A 23 -22.30 12.49 5.41
CA PHE A 23 -21.56 11.72 4.42
C PHE A 23 -22.47 11.01 3.40
N ASP A 24 -23.59 10.44 3.86
CA ASP A 24 -24.59 9.83 2.97
C ASP A 24 -25.10 10.87 1.97
N SER A 25 -25.52 12.06 2.44
CA SER A 25 -26.02 13.13 1.56
C SER A 25 -25.00 13.63 0.53
N GLU A 26 -23.70 13.64 0.90
CA GLU A 26 -22.63 14.07 -0.01
C GLU A 26 -22.42 13.09 -1.17
N VAL A 27 -22.75 11.82 -0.99
CA VAL A 27 -22.53 10.77 -1.99
C VAL A 27 -23.80 10.34 -2.73
N THR A 28 -24.99 10.60 -2.19
CA THR A 28 -26.29 10.16 -2.76
C THR A 28 -26.43 10.48 -4.26
N HIS A 29 -26.14 11.71 -4.69
CA HIS A 29 -26.26 12.07 -6.11
C HIS A 29 -25.33 11.26 -7.03
N ILE A 30 -24.16 10.86 -6.54
CA ILE A 30 -23.21 10.01 -7.28
C ILE A 30 -23.74 8.57 -7.28
N TYR A 31 -24.23 8.11 -6.13
CA TYR A 31 -24.82 6.79 -5.96
C TYR A 31 -25.98 6.57 -6.95
N ASP A 32 -26.95 7.50 -6.99
CA ASP A 32 -28.11 7.39 -7.87
C ASP A 32 -27.71 7.36 -9.36
N ALA A 33 -26.73 8.20 -9.74
CA ALA A 33 -26.21 8.25 -11.11
C ALA A 33 -25.49 6.96 -11.50
N VAL A 34 -24.66 6.39 -10.60
CA VAL A 34 -23.94 5.13 -10.85
C VAL A 34 -24.92 3.95 -10.86
N LYS A 35 -25.91 3.93 -9.97
CA LYS A 35 -26.88 2.85 -9.81
C LYS A 35 -27.75 2.61 -11.04
N THR A 36 -27.92 3.64 -11.87
CA THR A 36 -28.61 3.53 -13.16
C THR A 36 -27.90 2.56 -14.12
N PHE A 37 -26.56 2.46 -14.02
CA PHE A 37 -25.75 1.56 -14.85
C PHE A 37 -25.24 0.33 -14.09
N VAL A 38 -25.12 0.42 -12.77
CA VAL A 38 -24.56 -0.61 -11.90
C VAL A 38 -25.52 -0.84 -10.71
N PRO A 39 -26.56 -1.68 -10.87
CA PRO A 39 -27.61 -1.84 -9.86
C PRO A 39 -27.12 -2.36 -8.51
N ASP A 40 -26.01 -3.09 -8.52
CA ASP A 40 -25.38 -3.71 -7.35
C ASP A 40 -24.34 -2.81 -6.67
N ALA A 41 -24.20 -1.54 -7.10
CA ALA A 41 -23.37 -0.57 -6.40
C ALA A 41 -23.90 -0.34 -4.97
N GLU A 42 -22.98 -0.12 -4.03
CA GLU A 42 -23.29 0.15 -2.62
C GLU A 42 -22.65 1.46 -2.16
N ILE A 43 -23.24 2.10 -1.16
CA ILE A 43 -22.55 3.14 -0.39
C ILE A 43 -21.68 2.44 0.67
N VAL A 44 -20.38 2.72 0.65
CA VAL A 44 -19.39 2.25 1.61
C VAL A 44 -18.75 3.43 2.33
N TYR A 45 -18.04 3.13 3.42
CA TYR A 45 -17.41 4.14 4.25
C TYR A 45 -15.93 3.82 4.40
N GLN A 46 -15.09 4.84 4.21
CA GLN A 46 -13.70 4.76 4.63
C GLN A 46 -13.60 5.18 6.08
N VAL A 47 -12.99 4.31 6.88
CA VAL A 47 -12.79 4.54 8.31
C VAL A 47 -11.31 4.54 8.66
N TRP A 48 -10.95 5.41 9.60
CA TRP A 48 -9.62 5.49 10.20
C TRP A 48 -9.67 4.96 11.64
N CYS A 49 -8.65 4.22 12.06
CA CYS A 49 -8.53 3.74 13.44
C CYS A 49 -7.74 4.77 14.24
N ASN A 50 -8.33 5.28 15.31
CA ASN A 50 -7.69 6.19 16.25
C ASN A 50 -6.81 5.40 17.24
N ASP A 51 -5.96 6.10 17.98
CA ASP A 51 -5.02 5.49 18.96
C ASP A 51 -5.74 4.75 20.10
N ASP A 52 -6.98 5.13 20.41
CA ASP A 52 -7.83 4.48 21.43
C ASP A 52 -8.60 3.24 20.90
N ASN A 53 -8.20 2.71 19.74
CA ASN A 53 -8.85 1.62 19.01
C ASN A 53 -10.31 1.89 18.57
N SER A 54 -10.78 3.13 18.69
CA SER A 54 -12.04 3.54 18.07
C SER A 54 -11.85 3.89 16.60
N TRP A 55 -12.96 3.96 15.86
CA TRP A 55 -12.93 4.29 14.45
C TRP A 55 -13.66 5.59 14.16
N THR A 56 -13.18 6.32 13.16
CA THR A 56 -13.81 7.55 12.66
C THR A 56 -14.15 7.37 11.19
N ILE A 57 -15.36 7.75 10.78
CA ILE A 57 -15.73 7.84 9.36
C ILE A 57 -15.04 9.06 8.77
N GLU A 58 -14.21 8.83 7.77
CA GLU A 58 -13.50 9.86 6.99
C GLU A 58 -14.37 10.38 5.84
N ARG A 59 -15.09 9.46 5.17
CA ARG A 59 -15.96 9.76 4.02
C ARG A 59 -16.84 8.58 3.67
N ALA A 60 -17.93 8.86 2.95
CA ALA A 60 -18.68 7.87 2.19
C ALA A 60 -18.26 7.87 0.72
N LEU A 61 -18.31 6.71 0.08
CA LEU A 61 -17.98 6.50 -1.32
C LEU A 61 -19.03 5.58 -1.96
N VAL A 62 -19.15 5.65 -3.29
CA VAL A 62 -19.85 4.61 -4.04
C VAL A 62 -18.84 3.49 -4.34
N ALA A 63 -19.20 2.26 -4.01
CA ALA A 63 -18.43 1.07 -4.33
C ALA A 63 -19.13 0.25 -5.41
N ILE A 64 -18.32 -0.28 -6.33
CA ILE A 64 -18.70 -1.25 -7.35
C ILE A 64 -17.89 -2.52 -7.09
N PHE A 65 -18.54 -3.68 -7.12
CA PHE A 65 -17.89 -4.96 -6.84
C PHE A 65 -17.75 -5.76 -8.13
N ARG A 66 -16.53 -5.99 -8.61
CA ARG A 66 -16.28 -6.76 -9.83
C ARG A 66 -15.06 -7.66 -9.64
N ASN A 67 -15.15 -8.92 -10.06
CA ASN A 67 -14.03 -9.87 -10.02
C ASN A 67 -13.35 -9.96 -8.64
N ASN A 68 -14.15 -9.94 -7.55
CA ASN A 68 -13.67 -9.91 -6.16
C ASN A 68 -12.81 -8.68 -5.79
N ILE A 69 -12.84 -7.63 -6.61
CA ILE A 69 -12.20 -6.34 -6.37
C ILE A 69 -13.28 -5.31 -6.04
N VAL A 70 -13.04 -4.52 -5.01
CA VAL A 70 -13.85 -3.35 -4.68
C VAL A 70 -13.29 -2.16 -5.45
N PHE A 71 -14.16 -1.45 -6.18
CA PHE A 71 -13.81 -0.23 -6.90
C PHE A 71 -14.52 0.96 -6.27
N HIS A 72 -13.79 2.02 -5.97
CA HIS A 72 -14.32 3.26 -5.43
C HIS A 72 -14.50 4.30 -6.52
N VAL A 73 -15.64 4.98 -6.51
CA VAL A 73 -15.90 6.14 -7.35
C VAL A 73 -15.39 7.39 -6.63
N TRP A 74 -14.35 8.00 -7.19
CA TRP A 74 -13.73 9.22 -6.68
C TRP A 74 -14.28 10.44 -7.38
N LYS A 75 -14.48 11.51 -6.62
CA LYS A 75 -14.93 12.81 -7.12
C LYS A 75 -13.81 13.82 -7.04
N TYR A 76 -13.49 14.43 -8.17
CA TYR A 76 -12.51 15.50 -8.29
C TYR A 76 -13.20 16.81 -8.68
N ARG A 77 -12.67 17.93 -8.17
CA ARG A 77 -13.20 19.28 -8.44
C ARG A 77 -12.36 20.08 -9.45
N TYR A 78 -11.08 19.73 -9.60
CA TYR A 78 -10.10 20.43 -10.43
C TYR A 78 -9.48 19.46 -11.45
N PRO A 79 -9.17 19.87 -12.70
CA PRO A 79 -9.39 21.20 -13.30
C PRO A 79 -10.86 21.49 -13.64
N ARG A 80 -11.68 20.45 -13.80
CA ARG A 80 -13.15 20.53 -13.86
C ARG A 80 -13.74 19.40 -13.02
N ARG A 81 -15.02 19.48 -12.65
CA ARG A 81 -15.67 18.36 -11.94
C ARG A 81 -15.64 17.11 -12.82
N HIS A 82 -15.05 16.04 -12.29
CA HIS A 82 -15.02 14.75 -12.94
C HIS A 82 -14.93 13.63 -11.90
N TYR A 83 -15.12 12.41 -12.37
CA TYR A 83 -15.02 11.20 -11.57
C TYR A 83 -14.01 10.24 -12.18
N GLU A 84 -13.37 9.48 -11.31
CA GLU A 84 -12.52 8.34 -11.67
C GLU A 84 -12.99 7.13 -10.85
N ILE A 85 -12.70 5.93 -11.34
CA ILE A 85 -13.02 4.70 -10.61
C ILE A 85 -11.71 3.94 -10.41
N SER A 86 -11.34 3.65 -9.16
CA SER A 86 -10.10 2.95 -8.85
C SER A 86 -10.33 1.77 -7.91
N PRO A 87 -9.52 0.70 -8.00
CA PRO A 87 -9.56 -0.37 -7.02
C PRO A 87 -9.27 0.14 -5.60
N ASP A 88 -9.81 -0.57 -4.62
CA ASP A 88 -9.36 -0.53 -3.23
C ASP A 88 -8.07 -1.34 -3.11
N PHE A 89 -6.98 -0.67 -2.74
CA PHE A 89 -5.67 -1.29 -2.54
C PHE A 89 -5.39 -1.64 -1.08
N SER A 90 -6.34 -1.42 -0.16
CA SER A 90 -6.11 -1.58 1.29
C SER A 90 -5.75 -3.00 1.73
N LEU A 91 -6.09 -4.02 0.92
CA LEU A 91 -5.73 -5.42 1.15
C LEU A 91 -4.30 -5.78 0.70
N LEU A 92 -3.59 -4.86 0.02
CA LEU A 92 -2.22 -5.07 -0.46
C LEU A 92 -1.22 -4.48 0.53
N GLU A 93 -0.91 -5.24 1.58
CA GLU A 93 -0.12 -4.77 2.74
C GLU A 93 1.34 -4.41 2.39
N ASN A 94 1.90 -5.04 1.37
CA ASN A 94 3.28 -4.89 0.91
C ASN A 94 3.40 -3.96 -0.33
N ILE A 95 2.45 -3.04 -0.47
CA ILE A 95 2.38 -2.04 -1.54
C ILE A 95 2.28 -0.64 -0.92
N ASP A 96 3.00 0.31 -1.51
CA ASP A 96 2.93 1.73 -1.17
C ASP A 96 2.40 2.56 -2.35
N ARG A 97 2.27 3.88 -2.14
CA ARG A 97 1.79 4.81 -3.17
C ARG A 97 2.68 4.83 -4.41
N SER A 98 4.00 4.73 -4.23
CA SER A 98 4.95 4.72 -5.34
C SER A 98 4.72 3.51 -6.22
N ALA A 99 4.57 2.32 -5.62
CA ALA A 99 4.26 1.09 -6.34
C ALA A 99 2.95 1.20 -7.14
N ILE A 100 1.90 1.84 -6.58
CA ILE A 100 0.65 2.11 -7.30
C ILE A 100 0.89 3.00 -8.53
N ASP A 101 1.63 4.10 -8.36
CA ASP A 101 1.93 5.03 -9.46
C ASP A 101 2.79 4.35 -10.54
N HIS A 102 3.74 3.51 -10.15
CA HIS A 102 4.54 2.68 -11.07
C HIS A 102 3.71 1.61 -11.77
N ALA A 103 2.73 1.00 -11.11
CA ALA A 103 1.88 0.00 -11.71
C ALA A 103 1.04 0.56 -12.86
N LYS A 104 0.59 1.80 -12.74
CA LYS A 104 -0.13 2.54 -13.78
C LYS A 104 0.75 2.91 -14.99
N ARG A 105 2.08 3.02 -14.83
CA ARG A 105 2.97 3.34 -15.95
C ARG A 105 2.91 2.26 -17.02
N GLY A 106 2.74 2.68 -18.27
CA GLY A 106 2.63 1.79 -19.43
C GLY A 106 1.21 1.28 -19.70
N ILE A 107 0.21 1.72 -18.94
CA ILE A 107 -1.21 1.46 -19.22
C ILE A 107 -1.88 2.81 -19.46
N GLU A 108 -2.50 3.00 -20.62
CA GLU A 108 -3.20 4.25 -20.93
C GLU A 108 -4.42 4.41 -20.02
N PRO A 109 -4.53 5.50 -19.24
CA PRO A 109 -5.69 5.72 -18.39
C PRO A 109 -6.91 6.08 -19.24
N PRO A 110 -8.11 5.59 -18.89
CA PRO A 110 -9.35 6.00 -19.54
C PRO A 110 -9.63 7.49 -19.38
N GLN A 111 -10.54 8.01 -20.20
CA GLN A 111 -10.99 9.39 -20.10
C GLN A 111 -11.77 9.62 -18.79
N ASN A 112 -11.53 10.79 -18.18
CA ASN A 112 -12.24 11.21 -16.98
C ASN A 112 -13.77 11.23 -17.18
N ILE A 113 -14.50 10.81 -16.16
CA ILE A 113 -15.96 10.72 -16.22
C ILE A 113 -16.55 12.09 -15.87
N GLY A 114 -17.04 12.85 -16.85
CA GLY A 114 -17.88 14.03 -16.58
C GLY A 114 -19.34 13.67 -16.31
N VAL A 115 -19.85 12.69 -17.06
CA VAL A 115 -21.18 12.10 -16.94
C VAL A 115 -21.01 10.58 -16.99
N PHE A 116 -21.69 9.87 -16.10
CA PHE A 116 -21.65 8.41 -16.06
C PHE A 116 -22.31 7.82 -17.30
N THR A 117 -21.62 6.87 -17.90
CA THR A 117 -22.16 5.97 -18.93
C THR A 117 -21.63 4.58 -18.63
N LEU A 118 -22.34 3.53 -19.08
CA LEU A 118 -21.88 2.16 -18.89
C LEU A 118 -20.46 1.96 -19.42
N LYS A 119 -20.20 2.41 -20.66
CA LYS A 119 -18.87 2.33 -21.29
C LYS A 119 -17.76 2.96 -20.44
N LYS A 120 -17.97 4.18 -19.94
CA LYS A 120 -16.93 4.86 -19.13
C LYS A 120 -16.68 4.14 -17.81
N ILE A 121 -17.72 3.59 -17.19
CA ILE A 121 -17.58 2.80 -15.96
C ILE A 121 -16.76 1.54 -16.24
N GLU A 122 -17.11 0.81 -17.31
CA GLU A 122 -16.40 -0.41 -17.73
C GLU A 122 -14.93 -0.14 -18.09
N ASP A 123 -14.64 0.95 -18.83
CA ASP A 123 -13.28 1.33 -19.19
C ASP A 123 -12.40 1.52 -17.93
N TRP A 124 -12.91 2.23 -16.92
CA TRP A 124 -12.19 2.42 -15.66
C TRP A 124 -12.08 1.14 -14.81
N ILE A 125 -13.09 0.27 -14.81
CA ILE A 125 -13.03 -1.02 -14.12
C ILE A 125 -11.98 -1.93 -14.79
N ASN A 126 -11.94 -1.97 -16.11
CA ASN A 126 -10.95 -2.74 -16.87
C ASN A 126 -9.53 -2.23 -16.60
N PHE A 127 -9.32 -0.92 -16.71
CA PHE A 127 -8.04 -0.28 -16.36
C PHE A 127 -7.63 -0.60 -14.92
N GLY A 128 -8.53 -0.40 -13.96
CA GLY A 128 -8.27 -0.67 -12.55
C GLY A 128 -7.98 -2.15 -12.26
N THR A 129 -8.64 -3.07 -12.95
CA THR A 129 -8.39 -4.52 -12.83
C THR A 129 -6.96 -4.85 -13.24
N LEU A 130 -6.48 -4.32 -14.37
CA LEU A 130 -5.09 -4.54 -14.83
C LEU A 130 -4.07 -4.03 -13.82
N VAL A 131 -4.28 -2.82 -13.29
CA VAL A 131 -3.41 -2.23 -12.27
C VAL A 131 -3.43 -3.07 -10.99
N PHE A 132 -4.61 -3.50 -10.54
CA PHE A 132 -4.77 -4.31 -9.34
C PHE A 132 -4.05 -5.66 -9.46
N LEU A 133 -4.21 -6.38 -10.58
CA LEU A 133 -3.55 -7.67 -10.79
C LEU A 133 -2.02 -7.55 -10.81
N LYS A 134 -1.47 -6.49 -11.41
CA LYS A 134 -0.03 -6.19 -11.37
C LYS A 134 0.46 -5.97 -9.95
N LEU A 135 -0.29 -5.19 -9.16
CA LEU A 135 0.03 -4.93 -7.76
C LEU A 135 -0.16 -6.15 -6.87
N GLN A 136 -1.16 -6.99 -7.13
CA GLN A 136 -1.37 -8.23 -6.39
C GLN A 136 -0.18 -9.18 -6.56
N LYS A 137 0.32 -9.32 -7.80
CA LYS A 137 1.55 -10.08 -8.07
C LYS A 137 2.75 -9.49 -7.31
N GLN A 138 2.97 -8.18 -7.43
CA GLN A 138 4.08 -7.50 -6.75
C GLN A 138 3.96 -7.62 -5.22
N ASN A 139 2.75 -7.57 -4.66
CA ASN A 139 2.50 -7.73 -3.23
C ASN A 139 2.94 -9.11 -2.75
N ALA A 140 2.56 -10.17 -3.48
CA ALA A 140 2.98 -11.54 -3.17
C ALA A 140 4.51 -11.71 -3.27
N GLU A 141 5.14 -11.15 -4.31
CA GLU A 141 6.60 -11.17 -4.45
C GLU A 141 7.31 -10.44 -3.31
N ASN A 142 6.81 -9.26 -2.92
CA ASN A 142 7.36 -8.49 -1.82
C ASN A 142 7.19 -9.23 -0.49
N HIS A 143 6.01 -9.83 -0.26
CA HIS A 143 5.73 -10.62 0.93
C HIS A 143 6.74 -11.77 1.07
N GLU A 144 6.95 -12.53 0.00
CA GLU A 144 7.89 -13.66 -0.01
C GLU A 144 9.34 -13.21 0.17
N LYS A 145 9.77 -12.12 -0.50
CA LYS A 145 11.11 -11.54 -0.31
C LYS A 145 11.35 -11.12 1.13
N ILE A 146 10.40 -10.42 1.74
CA ILE A 146 10.49 -9.97 3.13
C ILE A 146 10.50 -11.15 4.09
N ARG A 147 9.62 -12.14 3.87
CA ARG A 147 9.53 -13.36 4.68
C ARG A 147 10.85 -14.14 4.65
N ALA A 148 11.39 -14.37 3.45
CA ALA A 148 12.66 -15.08 3.26
C ALA A 148 13.82 -14.34 3.94
N PHE A 149 13.93 -13.03 3.74
CA PHE A 149 14.99 -12.24 4.36
C PHE A 149 14.92 -12.24 5.88
N LYS A 150 13.72 -12.09 6.47
CA LYS A 150 13.53 -12.21 7.92
C LYS A 150 14.03 -13.56 8.42
N GLN A 151 13.69 -14.65 7.73
CA GLN A 151 14.16 -15.98 8.09
C GLN A 151 15.69 -16.11 8.01
N THR A 152 16.31 -15.56 6.96
CA THR A 152 17.78 -15.56 6.81
C THR A 152 18.45 -14.79 7.94
N VAL A 153 18.03 -13.57 8.22
CA VAL A 153 18.65 -12.75 9.28
C VAL A 153 18.41 -13.34 10.66
N LEU A 154 17.21 -13.83 10.95
CA LEU A 154 16.91 -14.50 12.23
C LEU A 154 17.74 -15.76 12.47
N SER A 155 18.24 -16.40 11.41
CA SER A 155 19.12 -17.55 11.52
C SER A 155 20.60 -17.20 11.73
N ASP A 156 20.99 -15.93 11.55
CA ASP A 156 22.36 -15.49 11.82
C ASP A 156 22.53 -15.23 13.34
N PRO A 157 23.48 -15.91 14.01
CA PRO A 157 23.66 -15.80 15.46
C PRO A 157 24.14 -14.41 15.90
N ASP A 158 24.75 -13.64 15.00
CA ASP A 158 25.26 -12.30 15.28
C ASP A 158 24.23 -11.20 14.94
N SER A 159 22.99 -11.57 14.57
CA SER A 159 21.95 -10.59 14.26
C SER A 159 21.42 -9.90 15.51
N ILE A 160 21.44 -8.57 15.50
CA ILE A 160 20.91 -7.70 16.54
C ILE A 160 19.75 -6.92 15.96
N TRP A 161 18.57 -7.03 16.57
CA TRP A 161 17.36 -6.32 16.15
C TRP A 161 17.14 -5.09 17.04
N GLU A 162 17.04 -3.92 16.42
CA GLU A 162 16.74 -2.66 17.12
C GLU A 162 15.23 -2.47 17.29
N ASN A 163 14.46 -2.94 16.31
CA ASN A 163 12.99 -3.01 16.36
C ASN A 163 12.48 -4.13 15.43
N ALA A 164 11.18 -4.22 15.20
CA ALA A 164 10.58 -5.31 14.41
C ALA A 164 10.99 -5.34 12.92
N ASN A 165 11.59 -4.27 12.41
CA ASN A 165 11.92 -4.09 11.00
C ASN A 165 13.38 -3.69 10.75
N GLU A 166 14.15 -3.35 11.77
CA GLU A 166 15.52 -2.86 11.64
C GLU A 166 16.47 -3.63 12.53
N GLY A 167 17.70 -3.76 12.05
CA GLY A 167 18.76 -4.41 12.80
C GLY A 167 20.09 -4.37 12.06
N TYR A 168 21.08 -5.01 12.66
CA TYR A 168 22.41 -5.10 12.09
C TYR A 168 23.14 -6.38 12.52
N ILE A 169 24.18 -6.72 11.78
CA ILE A 169 25.15 -7.77 12.10
C ILE A 169 26.54 -7.13 12.07
N ASP A 170 27.30 -7.29 13.15
CA ASP A 170 28.71 -6.90 13.21
C ASP A 170 29.60 -8.13 13.16
N ARG A 171 30.49 -8.21 12.17
CA ARG A 171 31.46 -9.30 12.07
C ARG A 171 32.76 -8.78 11.47
N ASN A 172 33.87 -9.06 12.15
CA ASN A 172 35.23 -8.73 11.69
C ASN A 172 35.41 -7.25 11.27
N GLY A 173 34.82 -6.30 12.02
CA GLY A 173 34.95 -4.87 11.72
C GLY A 173 34.10 -4.36 10.55
N ILE A 174 33.15 -5.17 10.08
CA ILE A 174 32.14 -4.81 9.08
C ILE A 174 30.77 -4.87 9.74
N ARG A 175 29.96 -3.85 9.51
CA ARG A 175 28.55 -3.81 9.87
C ARG A 175 27.69 -3.97 8.64
N PHE A 176 26.78 -4.93 8.66
CA PHE A 176 25.64 -5.01 7.77
C PHE A 176 24.41 -4.47 8.52
N THR A 177 23.80 -3.40 8.03
CA THR A 177 22.55 -2.84 8.58
C THR A 177 21.42 -3.08 7.59
N PHE A 178 20.22 -3.38 8.09
CA PHE A 178 19.03 -3.58 7.28
C PHE A 178 17.82 -2.85 7.84
N GLU A 179 16.91 -2.47 6.95
CA GLU A 179 15.59 -1.92 7.24
C GLU A 179 14.56 -2.58 6.31
N ILE A 180 13.54 -3.19 6.91
CA ILE A 180 12.44 -3.85 6.22
C ILE A 180 11.31 -2.85 6.04
N ARG A 181 11.07 -2.47 4.79
CA ARG A 181 10.03 -1.54 4.37
C ARG A 181 8.84 -2.33 3.79
N LYS A 182 7.70 -1.65 3.60
CA LYS A 182 6.50 -2.31 3.04
C LYS A 182 6.77 -2.97 1.68
N THR A 183 7.48 -2.27 0.81
CA THR A 183 7.72 -2.65 -0.59
C THR A 183 9.06 -3.33 -0.82
N GLY A 184 9.89 -3.54 0.21
CA GLY A 184 11.21 -4.13 0.04
C GLY A 184 12.11 -3.97 1.24
N ILE A 185 13.41 -4.10 0.99
CA ILE A 185 14.43 -4.20 2.03
C ILE A 185 15.56 -3.25 1.63
N SER A 186 15.92 -2.35 2.54
CA SER A 186 17.08 -1.49 2.40
C SER A 186 18.22 -2.10 3.18
N ASN A 187 19.38 -2.22 2.56
CA ASN A 187 20.57 -2.82 3.15
C ASN A 187 21.75 -1.88 2.98
N GLU A 188 22.64 -1.90 3.96
CA GLU A 188 23.87 -1.12 3.94
C GLU A 188 25.02 -1.92 4.56
N ILE A 189 26.20 -1.86 3.93
CA ILE A 189 27.43 -2.42 4.47
C ILE A 189 28.40 -1.27 4.72
N ARG A 190 28.90 -1.15 5.96
CA ARG A 190 29.87 -0.13 6.37
C ARG A 190 31.00 -0.74 7.19
N LEU A 191 32.14 -0.07 7.18
CA LEU A 191 33.21 -0.38 8.12
C LEU A 191 32.81 0.08 9.52
N ASN A 192 32.93 -0.81 10.49
CA ASN A 192 32.70 -0.56 11.91
C ASN A 192 34.01 -0.79 12.68
N LEU A 193 34.92 0.18 12.56
CA LEU A 193 36.26 0.15 13.13
C LEU A 193 36.48 1.37 14.02
N THR A 194 37.14 1.18 15.16
CA THR A 194 37.68 2.27 15.98
C THR A 194 38.79 3.02 15.24
N TRP A 195 39.08 4.25 15.65
CA TRP A 195 40.10 5.09 15.00
C TRP A 195 41.47 4.41 14.90
N GLU A 196 41.90 3.76 15.98
CA GLU A 196 43.19 3.04 16.06
C GLU A 196 43.28 1.87 15.08
N ASN A 197 42.14 1.25 14.76
CA ASN A 197 42.04 0.12 13.84
C ASN A 197 41.89 0.55 12.38
N LYS A 198 41.74 1.85 12.08
CA LYS A 198 41.71 2.39 10.71
C LYS A 198 43.12 2.61 10.18
N ASN A 199 43.84 1.52 9.95
CA ASN A 199 45.22 1.53 9.48
C ASN A 199 45.40 0.60 8.25
N TYR A 200 46.58 0.71 7.61
CA TYR A 200 46.89 -0.04 6.39
C TYR A 200 46.84 -1.56 6.57
N GLU A 201 47.28 -2.06 7.72
CA GLU A 201 47.28 -3.51 8.00
C GLU A 201 45.84 -4.05 8.10
N THR A 202 44.94 -3.34 8.79
CA THR A 202 43.52 -3.69 8.82
C THR A 202 42.90 -3.65 7.43
N PHE A 203 43.24 -2.66 6.60
CA PHE A 203 42.78 -2.60 5.21
C PHE A 203 43.20 -3.85 4.43
N CYS A 204 44.48 -4.24 4.47
CA CYS A 204 44.96 -5.45 3.78
C CYS A 204 44.19 -6.69 4.26
N ARG A 205 44.02 -6.87 5.57
CA ARG A 205 43.28 -8.01 6.14
C ARG A 205 41.83 -8.07 5.68
N LEU A 206 41.16 -6.92 5.54
CA LEU A 206 39.78 -6.85 5.06
C LEU A 206 39.68 -7.07 3.54
N ALA A 207 40.58 -6.47 2.76
CA ALA A 207 40.59 -6.57 1.31
C ALA A 207 40.95 -7.99 0.81
N ASP A 208 41.85 -8.68 1.52
CA ASP A 208 42.26 -10.04 1.19
C ASP A 208 41.21 -11.10 1.56
N ASN A 209 40.15 -10.70 2.26
CA ASN A 209 38.99 -11.54 2.57
C ASN A 209 38.12 -11.67 1.30
N LYS A 210 38.61 -12.48 0.36
CA LYS A 210 38.18 -12.69 -1.03
C LYS A 210 36.66 -12.58 -1.27
N TYR A 211 36.18 -11.35 -1.50
CA TYR A 211 34.86 -11.09 -2.08
C TYR A 211 35.00 -11.05 -3.60
N ASP A 212 34.56 -12.10 -4.29
CA ASP A 212 34.56 -12.18 -5.77
C ASP A 212 33.17 -11.78 -6.29
N HIS A 213 33.06 -10.61 -6.91
CA HIS A 213 31.86 -10.18 -7.64
C HIS A 213 31.93 -10.76 -9.05
N LYS A 214 31.26 -11.89 -9.30
CA LYS A 214 30.93 -12.35 -10.66
C LYS A 214 29.54 -11.91 -11.07
#